data_AF-D5WEY1-F1
#
_entry.id   AF-D5WEY1-F1
#
_cell.length_a   1.000
_cell.length_b   1.000
_cell.length_c   1.000
_cell.angle_alpha   90.00
_cell.angle_beta   90.00
_cell.angle_gamma   90.00
#
_symmetry.space_group_name_H-M   'P 1'
#
loop_
_entity.id
_entity.type
_entity.pdbx_description
1 polymer ?
#
loop_
_entity_poly.entity_id
_entity_poly.type
_entity_poly.pdbx_seq_one_letter_code
_entity_poly.pdbx_strand_id
1 'polypeptide(L)'
;MEQLNQQSSGTDSTVEEECDLCRITYSIYSKFPPMPHAQALNAETGEFFPFDRVRKMKSGYAMAEALGYGWACNCRGRPPKRFNEQFELRESTGKRLAGVRYRIRVGSRVIAKGVTDSQGRTQRVSTDSANQVSIEVAGQ
;
A
#
# COMPACT_ATOMS: atom_id res chain seq x y z
N MET A 1 -32.75 1.31 0.21
CA MET A 1 -31.60 1.08 1.11
C MET A 1 -31.58 -0.40 1.42
N GLU A 2 -30.84 -1.18 0.63
CA GLU A 2 -30.65 -2.61 0.88
C GLU A 2 -29.31 -2.81 1.58
N GLN A 3 -29.39 -3.27 2.83
CA GLN A 3 -28.26 -3.67 3.66
C GLN A 3 -27.91 -5.12 3.28
N LEU A 4 -26.77 -5.33 2.62
CA LEU A 4 -26.22 -6.67 2.44
C LEU A 4 -25.46 -7.08 3.70
N ASN A 5 -26.10 -7.95 4.46
CA ASN A 5 -25.55 -8.67 5.60
C ASN A 5 -24.24 -9.36 5.24
N GLN A 6 -23.16 -8.98 5.94
CA GLN A 6 -21.94 -9.77 6.02
C GLN A 6 -22.21 -10.97 6.92
N GLN A 7 -22.34 -12.16 6.33
CA GLN A 7 -22.24 -13.40 7.09
C GLN A 7 -20.77 -13.84 7.08
N SER A 8 -20.10 -13.65 8.21
CA SER A 8 -18.83 -14.29 8.51
C SER A 8 -19.10 -15.76 8.86
N SER A 9 -18.75 -16.69 7.98
CA SER A 9 -18.60 -18.09 8.33
C SER A 9 -17.14 -18.32 8.68
N GLY A 10 -16.87 -18.54 9.96
CA GLY A 10 -15.59 -19.09 10.38
C GLY A 10 -15.44 -20.51 9.85
N THR A 11 -14.30 -20.79 9.23
CA THR A 11 -13.85 -22.15 8.96
C THR A 11 -12.40 -22.32 9.34
N ASP A 12 -12.24 -23.42 10.07
CA ASP A 12 -11.07 -24.12 10.58
C ASP A 12 -9.76 -24.00 9.78
N SER A 13 -8.68 -23.87 10.55
CA SER A 13 -7.30 -23.71 10.12
C SER A 13 -6.73 -24.95 9.40
N THR A 14 -6.17 -24.78 8.19
CA THR A 14 -4.90 -25.41 7.68
C THR A 14 -4.66 -25.26 6.16
N VAL A 15 -5.46 -24.49 5.44
CA VAL A 15 -5.07 -23.98 4.11
C VAL A 15 -5.01 -22.47 4.25
N GLU A 16 -3.87 -21.83 3.99
CA GLU A 16 -3.86 -20.36 3.82
C GLU A 16 -4.84 -20.06 2.69
N GLU A 17 -6.06 -19.63 3.03
CA GLU A 17 -7.09 -19.33 2.05
C GLU A 17 -6.52 -18.32 1.06
N GLU A 18 -6.34 -18.74 -0.19
CA GLU A 18 -5.89 -17.85 -1.24
C GLU A 18 -7.01 -16.83 -1.48
N CYS A 19 -6.80 -15.63 -0.95
CA CYS A 19 -7.60 -14.44 -1.16
C CYS A 19 -7.96 -14.22 -2.63
N ASP A 20 -9.15 -13.67 -2.86
CA ASP A 20 -9.77 -13.58 -4.19
C ASP A 20 -8.91 -12.90 -5.25
N LEU A 21 -8.17 -11.84 -4.90
CA LEU A 21 -7.26 -11.21 -5.85
C LEU A 21 -6.26 -12.22 -6.41
N CYS A 22 -5.55 -12.90 -5.52
CA CYS A 22 -4.49 -13.81 -5.87
C CYS A 22 -5.08 -15.03 -6.64
N ARG A 23 -6.22 -15.58 -6.19
CA ARG A 23 -6.96 -16.64 -6.91
C ARG A 23 -7.40 -16.24 -8.33
N ILE A 24 -8.00 -15.05 -8.49
CA ILE A 24 -8.49 -14.54 -9.77
C ILE A 24 -7.32 -14.24 -10.71
N THR A 25 -6.28 -13.56 -10.22
CA THR A 25 -5.07 -13.28 -10.99
C THR A 25 -4.48 -14.59 -11.51
N TYR A 26 -4.29 -15.60 -10.65
CA TYR A 26 -3.78 -16.88 -11.10
C TYR A 26 -4.66 -17.50 -12.19
N SER A 27 -5.98 -17.55 -11.99
CA SER A 27 -6.91 -18.14 -12.97
C SER A 27 -6.87 -17.43 -14.33
N ILE A 28 -6.72 -16.10 -14.36
CA ILE A 28 -6.65 -15.33 -15.61
C ILE A 28 -5.35 -15.63 -16.34
N TYR A 29 -4.21 -15.45 -15.68
CA TYR A 29 -2.90 -15.48 -16.36
C TYR A 29 -2.43 -16.91 -16.65
N SER A 30 -2.73 -17.89 -15.79
CA SER A 30 -2.35 -19.30 -16.05
C SER A 30 -3.03 -19.89 -17.29
N LYS A 31 -4.24 -19.42 -17.61
CA LYS A 31 -5.03 -19.88 -18.77
C LYS A 31 -4.87 -19.00 -20.00
N PHE A 32 -4.17 -17.88 -19.90
CA PHE A 32 -3.97 -16.97 -21.02
C PHE A 32 -3.09 -17.65 -22.09
N PRO A 33 -3.42 -17.51 -23.39
CA PRO A 33 -2.59 -18.06 -24.46
C PRO A 33 -1.20 -17.41 -24.48
N PRO A 34 -0.19 -18.08 -25.08
CA PRO A 34 1.11 -17.47 -25.33
C PRO A 34 1.01 -16.20 -26.18
N MET A 35 1.67 -15.14 -25.72
CA MET A 35 1.67 -13.84 -26.37
C MET A 35 3.13 -13.32 -26.44
N PRO A 36 3.95 -13.83 -27.38
CA PRO A 36 5.40 -13.66 -27.38
C PRO A 36 5.87 -12.21 -27.53
N HIS A 37 5.00 -11.31 -28.02
CA HIS A 37 5.30 -9.88 -28.18
C HIS A 37 4.50 -8.98 -27.24
N ALA A 38 3.59 -9.54 -26.43
CA ALA A 38 2.82 -8.74 -25.50
C ALA A 38 3.67 -8.30 -24.31
N GLN A 39 3.43 -7.07 -23.86
CA GLN A 39 4.00 -6.55 -22.62
C GLN A 39 2.93 -6.42 -21.55
N ALA A 40 3.33 -6.69 -20.32
CA ALA A 40 2.59 -6.33 -19.12
C ALA A 40 3.18 -5.04 -18.55
N LEU A 41 2.33 -4.23 -17.92
CA LEU A 41 2.73 -3.04 -17.17
C LEU A 41 2.68 -3.37 -15.68
N ASN A 42 3.76 -3.09 -14.96
CA ASN A 42 3.69 -2.96 -13.52
C ASN A 42 3.04 -1.61 -13.20
N ALA A 43 1.80 -1.64 -12.68
CA ALA A 43 1.01 -0.43 -12.46
C ALA A 43 1.58 0.47 -11.33
N GLU A 44 2.45 -0.07 -10.48
CA GLU A 44 3.05 0.67 -9.37
C GLU A 44 4.35 1.36 -9.80
N THR A 45 5.20 0.69 -10.58
CA THR A 45 6.50 1.24 -11.01
C THR A 45 6.47 1.91 -12.38
N GLY A 46 5.45 1.62 -13.19
CA GLY A 46 5.37 2.06 -14.59
C GLY A 46 6.25 1.23 -15.55
N GLU A 47 6.90 0.17 -15.06
CA GLU A 47 7.79 -0.68 -15.86
C GLU A 47 6.99 -1.60 -16.80
N PHE A 48 7.34 -1.60 -18.08
CA PHE A 48 6.87 -2.60 -19.04
C PHE A 48 7.79 -3.81 -19.07
N PHE A 49 7.23 -5.02 -19.07
CA PHE A 49 7.98 -6.27 -19.12
C PHE A 49 7.26 -7.35 -19.96
N PRO A 50 7.96 -8.40 -20.44
CA PRO A 50 7.34 -9.44 -21.26
C PRO A 50 6.17 -10.13 -20.54
N PHE A 51 5.00 -10.19 -21.16
CA PHE A 51 3.79 -10.75 -20.57
C PHE A 51 3.95 -12.23 -20.17
N ASP A 52 4.70 -13.00 -20.96
CA ASP A 52 5.00 -14.41 -20.65
C ASP A 52 5.74 -14.60 -19.32
N ARG A 53 6.38 -13.56 -18.78
CA ARG A 53 6.94 -13.60 -17.42
C ARG A 53 5.86 -13.86 -16.38
N VAL A 54 4.68 -13.23 -16.52
CA VAL A 54 3.54 -13.41 -15.59
C VAL A 54 3.00 -14.83 -15.67
N ARG A 55 2.78 -15.34 -16.90
CA ARG A 55 2.26 -16.69 -17.13
C ARG A 55 3.12 -17.79 -16.52
N LYS A 56 4.44 -17.59 -16.48
CA LYS A 56 5.42 -18.54 -15.92
C LYS A 56 5.51 -18.51 -14.39
N MET A 57 4.82 -17.60 -13.71
CA MET A 57 4.84 -17.50 -12.25
C MET A 57 3.99 -18.59 -11.61
N LYS A 58 4.40 -19.03 -10.42
CA LYS A 58 3.85 -20.23 -9.76
C LYS A 58 2.63 -19.96 -8.87
N SER A 59 2.31 -18.69 -8.60
CA SER A 59 1.19 -18.33 -7.71
C SER A 59 0.56 -17.01 -8.11
N GLY A 60 -0.71 -16.83 -7.72
CA GLY A 60 -1.44 -15.58 -7.90
C GLY A 60 -0.77 -14.39 -7.24
N TYR A 61 -0.18 -14.60 -6.05
CA TYR A 61 0.63 -13.59 -5.38
C TYR A 61 1.82 -13.13 -6.22
N ALA A 62 2.62 -14.07 -6.75
CA ALA A 62 3.79 -13.70 -7.55
C ALA A 62 3.38 -12.92 -8.81
N MET A 63 2.26 -13.29 -9.42
CA MET A 63 1.68 -12.57 -10.56
C MET A 63 1.22 -11.16 -10.15
N ALA A 64 0.47 -11.02 -9.05
CA ALA A 64 -0.04 -9.74 -8.57
C ALA A 64 1.09 -8.79 -8.17
N GLU A 65 2.15 -9.28 -7.52
CA GLU A 65 3.36 -8.50 -7.19
C GLU A 65 4.07 -8.02 -8.45
N ALA A 66 4.31 -8.91 -9.40
CA ALA A 66 4.99 -8.55 -10.65
C ALA A 66 4.23 -7.48 -11.44
N LEU A 67 2.90 -7.49 -11.34
CA LEU A 67 2.03 -6.54 -11.99
C LEU A 67 1.79 -5.25 -11.17
N GLY A 68 2.29 -5.16 -9.94
CA GLY A 68 2.18 -3.94 -9.10
C GLY A 68 0.86 -3.80 -8.35
N TYR A 69 0.13 -4.90 -8.13
CA TYR A 69 -1.11 -4.91 -7.33
C TYR A 69 -1.06 -5.83 -6.10
N GLY A 70 0.09 -6.42 -5.79
CA GLY A 70 0.18 -7.34 -4.65
C GLY A 70 -0.09 -6.68 -3.29
N TRP A 71 -0.01 -5.35 -3.19
CA TRP A 71 -0.53 -4.57 -2.05
C TRP A 71 -2.02 -4.77 -1.75
N ALA A 72 -2.81 -5.19 -2.74
CA ALA A 72 -4.23 -5.49 -2.59
C ALA A 72 -4.47 -6.97 -2.21
N CYS A 73 -3.43 -7.82 -2.20
CA CYS A 73 -3.52 -9.21 -1.77
C CYS A 73 -3.62 -9.25 -0.24
N ASN A 74 -4.63 -9.94 0.28
CA ASN A 74 -4.84 -10.10 1.73
C ASN A 74 -4.30 -11.44 2.26
N CYS A 75 -3.77 -12.29 1.37
CA CYS A 75 -3.35 -13.67 1.67
C CYS A 75 -2.15 -13.76 2.64
N ARG A 76 -1.26 -12.76 2.68
CA ARG A 76 0.00 -12.77 3.45
C ARG A 76 0.16 -11.57 4.39
N GLY A 77 -0.96 -10.91 4.69
CA GLY A 77 -0.96 -9.56 5.24
C GLY A 77 -0.53 -8.53 4.17
N ARG A 78 -1.03 -7.29 4.28
CA ARG A 78 -0.53 -6.21 3.42
C ARG A 78 0.93 -5.93 3.79
N PRO A 79 1.83 -5.68 2.82
CA PRO A 79 3.20 -5.32 3.12
C PRO A 79 3.18 -4.15 4.12
N PRO A 80 3.73 -4.34 5.33
CA PRO A 80 3.70 -3.28 6.32
C PRO A 80 4.47 -2.09 5.77
N LYS A 81 4.00 -0.86 6.03
CA LYS A 81 4.70 0.39 5.67
C LYS A 81 4.75 0.75 4.17
N ARG A 82 3.76 0.35 3.36
CA ARG A 82 3.68 0.74 1.94
C ARG A 82 3.66 2.27 1.75
N PHE A 83 2.83 2.94 2.55
CA PHE A 83 2.76 4.39 2.58
C PHE A 83 3.91 4.83 3.48
N ASN A 84 4.93 5.46 2.90
CA ASN A 84 6.12 5.90 3.62
C ASN A 84 6.42 7.35 3.23
N GLU A 85 5.76 8.25 3.95
CA GLU A 85 5.78 9.67 3.69
C GLU A 85 6.66 10.42 4.69
N GLN A 86 7.21 11.54 4.22
CA GLN A 86 7.84 12.57 5.04
C GLN A 86 7.15 13.89 4.72
N PHE A 87 6.82 14.67 5.74
CA PHE A 87 6.13 15.94 5.56
C PHE A 87 7.08 17.10 5.80
N GLU A 88 6.97 18.14 4.98
CA GLU A 88 7.66 19.42 5.18
C GLU A 88 6.67 20.43 5.75
N LEU A 89 6.99 21.00 6.91
CA LEU A 89 6.16 22.02 7.56
C LEU A 89 6.62 23.41 7.14
N ARG A 90 5.68 24.21 6.65
CA ARG A 90 5.91 25.59 6.20
C ARG A 90 4.85 26.51 6.78
N GLU A 91 5.23 27.74 7.07
CA GLU A 91 4.29 28.83 7.31
C GLU A 91 3.52 29.14 6.01
N SER A 92 2.42 29.88 6.13
CA SER A 92 1.67 30.41 4.98
C SER A 92 2.52 31.29 4.07
N THR A 93 3.58 31.90 4.61
CA THR A 93 4.58 32.70 3.87
C THR A 93 5.56 31.85 3.05
N GLY A 94 5.52 30.52 3.20
CA GLY A 94 6.45 29.58 2.57
C GLY A 94 7.73 29.29 3.37
N LYS A 95 7.95 30.01 4.48
CA LYS A 95 9.09 29.80 5.38
C LYS A 95 9.04 28.42 6.02
N ARG A 96 10.16 27.69 6.00
CA ARG A 96 10.31 26.37 6.62
C ARG A 96 10.28 26.47 8.15
N LEU A 97 9.49 25.61 8.78
CA LEU A 97 9.34 25.53 10.23
C LEU A 97 10.32 24.51 10.81
N ALA A 98 11.58 24.91 11.00
CA ALA A 98 12.62 24.08 11.63
C ALA A 98 12.53 24.13 13.17
N GLY A 99 12.85 23.02 13.83
CA GLY A 99 12.92 22.97 15.30
C GLY A 99 11.56 22.98 16.00
N VAL A 100 10.47 22.71 15.29
CA VAL A 100 9.10 22.77 15.83
C VAL A 100 8.62 21.39 16.26
N ARG A 101 8.01 21.30 17.44
CA ARG A 101 7.41 20.06 17.94
C ARG A 101 6.14 19.74 17.17
N TYR A 102 6.01 18.49 16.74
CA TYR A 102 4.85 18.00 16.01
C TYR A 102 4.34 16.65 16.55
N ARG A 103 3.08 16.38 16.25
CA ARG A 103 2.43 15.06 16.34
C ARG A 103 1.71 14.75 15.05
N ILE A 104 1.83 13.52 14.56
CA ILE A 104 1.09 13.01 13.39
C ILE A 104 0.09 11.98 13.88
N ARG A 105 -1.16 12.10 13.46
CA ARG A 105 -2.27 11.23 13.88
C ARG A 105 -3.00 10.63 12.69
N VAL A 106 -3.54 9.43 12.91
CA VAL A 106 -4.56 8.80 12.08
C VAL A 106 -5.79 8.62 12.96
N GLY A 107 -6.84 9.39 12.71
CA GLY A 107 -7.97 9.51 13.62
C GLY A 107 -7.52 9.95 15.02
N SER A 108 -7.90 9.19 16.05
CA SER A 108 -7.53 9.48 17.43
C SER A 108 -6.10 9.03 17.80
N ARG A 109 -5.48 8.13 17.02
CA ARG A 109 -4.20 7.51 17.33
C ARG A 109 -3.02 8.37 16.88
N VAL A 110 -2.07 8.63 17.78
CA VAL A 110 -0.78 9.24 17.44
C VAL A 110 0.13 8.17 16.83
N ILE A 111 0.57 8.39 15.60
CA ILE A 111 1.46 7.46 14.88
C ILE A 111 2.91 7.93 14.85
N ALA A 112 3.15 9.24 15.06
CA ALA A 112 4.50 9.79 15.19
C ALA A 112 4.50 11.08 16.03
N LYS A 113 5.63 11.36 16.68
CA LYS A 113 5.89 12.61 17.39
C LYS A 113 7.38 12.95 17.30
N GLY A 114 7.71 14.23 17.27
CA GLY A 114 9.11 14.64 17.20
C GLY A 114 9.29 16.15 17.06
N VAL A 115 10.48 16.54 16.61
CA VAL A 115 10.86 17.91 16.26
C VAL A 115 11.28 17.91 14.79
N THR A 116 10.87 18.93 14.04
CA THR A 116 11.27 19.06 12.63
C THR A 116 12.77 19.33 12.49
N ASP A 117 13.37 18.82 11.41
CA ASP A 117 14.78 19.04 11.10
C ASP A 117 15.07 20.48 10.62
N SER A 118 16.33 20.77 10.25
CA SER A 118 16.75 22.09 9.75
C SER A 118 16.07 22.51 8.45
N GLN A 119 15.44 21.57 7.73
CA GLN A 119 14.66 21.81 6.52
C GLN A 119 13.16 21.80 6.79
N GLY A 120 12.72 21.79 8.06
CA GLY A 120 11.31 21.76 8.43
C GLY A 120 10.65 20.40 8.21
N ARG A 121 11.42 19.31 8.04
CA ARG A 121 10.88 17.98 7.74
C ARG A 121 10.60 17.18 9.01
N THR A 122 9.50 16.43 9.01
CA THR A 122 9.19 15.45 10.05
C THR A 122 10.07 14.21 9.89
N GLN A 123 9.97 13.26 10.83
CA GLN A 123 10.46 11.90 10.57
C GLN A 123 9.60 11.26 9.47
N ARG A 124 10.17 10.26 8.78
CA ARG A 124 9.37 9.39 7.90
C ARG A 124 8.38 8.59 8.75
N VAL A 125 7.14 8.57 8.32
CA VAL A 125 6.08 7.80 8.95
C VAL A 125 5.56 6.82 7.95
N SER A 126 5.22 5.62 8.42
CA SER A 126 4.69 4.61 7.52
C SER A 126 3.40 3.99 8.01
N THR A 127 2.51 3.72 7.08
CA THR A 127 1.22 3.08 7.33
C THR A 127 0.95 1.95 6.34
N ASP A 128 0.11 1.01 6.75
CA ASP A 128 -0.18 -0.21 5.99
C ASP A 128 -1.31 -0.01 4.96
N SER A 129 -1.98 1.14 5.02
CA SER A 129 -3.05 1.55 4.11
C SER A 129 -3.02 3.05 3.87
N ALA A 130 -3.64 3.52 2.78
CA ALA A 130 -3.83 4.94 2.56
C ALA A 130 -4.72 5.48 3.68
N ASN A 131 -4.24 6.49 4.42
CA ASN A 131 -4.95 7.09 5.54
C ASN A 131 -4.90 8.61 5.45
N GLN A 132 -5.99 9.25 5.85
CA GLN A 132 -5.94 10.68 6.15
C GLN A 132 -5.16 10.89 7.44
N VAL A 133 -4.11 11.71 7.38
CA VAL A 133 -3.32 12.10 8.54
C VAL A 133 -3.59 13.54 8.94
N SER A 134 -3.57 13.82 10.23
CA SER A 134 -3.53 15.18 10.76
C SER A 134 -2.17 15.44 11.40
N ILE A 135 -1.60 16.61 11.13
CA ILE A 135 -0.34 17.07 11.73
C ILE A 135 -0.68 18.21 12.68
N GLU A 136 -0.45 17.98 13.96
CA GLU A 136 -0.58 18.97 15.01
C GLU A 136 0.79 19.56 15.30
N VAL A 137 0.87 20.88 15.33
CA VAL A 137 2.10 21.63 15.58
C VAL A 137 1.91 22.40 16.88
N ALA A 138 2.87 22.33 17.80
CA ALA A 138 2.83 23.17 18.99
C ALA A 138 3.14 24.61 18.56
N GLY A 139 2.18 25.53 18.76
CA GLY A 139 2.37 26.95 18.49
C GLY A 139 3.57 27.49 19.25
N GLN A 140 4.41 28.27 18.55
CA GLN A 140 5.44 29.11 19.17
C GLN A 140 4.80 30.35 19.75
#